data_AF-A0A1S3ACE1-F1
#
_entry.id   AF-A0A1S3ACE1-F1
#
_cell.length_a   1.000
_cell.length_b   1.000
_cell.length_c   1.000
_cell.angle_alpha   90.00
_cell.angle_beta   90.00
_cell.angle_gamma   90.00
#
_symmetry.space_group_name_H-M   'P 1'
#
loop_
_entity.id
_entity.type
_entity.pdbx_description
1 polymer ?
#
loop_
_entity_poly.entity_id
_entity_poly.type
_entity_poly.pdbx_seq_one_letter_code
_entity_poly.pdbx_strand_id
1 'polypeptide(L)'
;MLGPRVWASVRPELSKALSKKMRGWASGEGRKIDIAGIYPPVTTPFTATAEVDYGKLEENLHKLGTFPFRGAVGGVCALANVLGAQVCQLERLCLTGQWEDAQKLQHRLLEPNTAVTRRFGIPGLKKTMDWFGYYGGPCRAPLQELSPTDEEALRLDFTTNGWL
;
A
#
# COMPACT_ATOMS: atom_id res chain seq x y z
N MET A 1 -54.29 11.13 -3.30
CA MET A 1 -55.42 10.50 -4.02
C MET A 1 -54.93 10.10 -5.40
N LEU A 2 -55.14 8.83 -5.75
CA LEU A 2 -54.93 8.26 -7.08
C LEU A 2 -55.85 8.91 -8.10
N GLY A 3 -55.40 9.04 -9.35
CA GLY A 3 -56.30 9.23 -10.48
C GLY A 3 -55.58 9.21 -11.83
N PRO A 4 -56.07 8.48 -12.86
CA PRO A 4 -55.21 7.68 -13.73
C PRO A 4 -55.45 7.86 -15.24
N ARG A 5 -54.71 7.07 -16.03
CA ARG A 5 -55.01 6.56 -17.39
C ARG A 5 -54.74 7.46 -18.61
N VAL A 6 -53.77 7.02 -19.41
CA VAL A 6 -53.91 6.66 -20.83
C VAL A 6 -52.94 5.48 -21.07
N TRP A 7 -53.33 4.19 -21.02
CA TRP A 7 -53.77 3.31 -22.14
C TRP A 7 -53.05 3.59 -23.47
N ALA A 8 -52.54 2.67 -24.28
CA ALA A 8 -52.60 1.22 -24.33
C ALA A 8 -51.53 0.75 -25.35
N SER A 9 -50.97 -0.44 -25.10
CA SER A 9 -50.63 -1.54 -26.03
C SER A 9 -49.92 -1.31 -27.37
N VAL A 10 -49.39 -2.44 -27.92
CA VAL A 10 -48.90 -2.68 -29.31
C VAL A 10 -47.35 -2.54 -29.37
N ARG A 11 -46.47 -3.56 -29.51
CA ARG A 11 -46.49 -4.92 -30.13
C ARG A 11 -45.44 -5.88 -29.52
N PRO A 12 -45.54 -7.22 -29.73
CA PRO A 12 -44.63 -8.25 -29.20
C PRO A 12 -43.28 -8.42 -29.93
N GLU A 13 -42.82 -7.42 -30.68
CA GLU A 13 -41.64 -7.54 -31.59
C GLU A 13 -40.33 -7.01 -30.98
N LEU A 14 -40.34 -6.60 -29.70
CA LEU A 14 -39.12 -6.16 -29.00
C LEU A 14 -38.44 -7.25 -28.15
N SER A 15 -39.01 -8.46 -28.05
CA SER A 15 -38.41 -9.55 -27.26
C SER A 15 -37.43 -10.42 -28.06
N LYS A 16 -37.48 -10.39 -29.39
CA LYS A 16 -36.60 -11.22 -30.25
C LYS A 16 -35.28 -10.54 -30.65
N ALA A 17 -35.17 -9.21 -30.52
CA ALA A 17 -33.95 -8.48 -30.81
C ALA A 17 -32.90 -8.51 -29.67
N LEU A 18 -33.33 -8.76 -28.43
CA LEU A 18 -32.43 -8.94 -27.28
C LEU A 18 -31.96 -10.39 -27.10
N SER A 19 -32.59 -11.36 -27.79
CA SER A 19 -32.25 -12.78 -27.66
C SER A 19 -31.09 -13.24 -28.57
N LYS A 20 -30.70 -12.46 -29.59
CA LYS A 20 -29.74 -12.90 -30.62
C LYS A 20 -28.28 -12.49 -30.41
N LYS A 21 -27.89 -12.10 -29.19
CA LYS A 21 -26.47 -11.89 -28.81
C LYS A 21 -26.04 -12.58 -27.51
N MET A 22 -26.81 -13.56 -27.03
CA MET A 22 -26.32 -14.58 -26.09
C MET A 22 -25.85 -15.82 -26.86
N ARG A 23 -25.13 -15.63 -27.98
CA ARG A 23 -24.31 -16.70 -28.52
C ARG A 23 -23.23 -16.94 -27.50
N GLY A 24 -23.34 -18.10 -26.85
CA GLY A 24 -22.59 -18.47 -25.68
C GLY A 24 -21.12 -18.09 -25.79
N TRP A 25 -20.64 -17.37 -24.79
CA TRP A 25 -19.39 -17.82 -24.25
C TRP A 25 -19.70 -19.20 -23.70
N ALA A 26 -19.19 -20.22 -24.39
CA ALA A 26 -19.06 -21.55 -23.84
C ALA A 26 -18.63 -21.43 -22.38
N SER A 27 -19.07 -22.38 -21.55
CA SER A 27 -18.38 -22.74 -20.32
C SER A 27 -16.91 -22.98 -20.65
N GLY A 28 -16.14 -21.90 -20.75
CA GLY A 28 -14.70 -21.96 -20.69
C GLY A 28 -14.44 -22.44 -19.29
N GLU A 29 -13.88 -23.64 -19.16
CA GLU A 29 -13.17 -24.03 -17.95
C GLU A 29 -12.53 -22.78 -17.37
N GLY A 30 -12.99 -22.40 -16.17
CA GLY A 30 -12.66 -21.10 -15.59
C GLY A 30 -11.18 -20.91 -15.70
N ARG A 31 -10.74 -20.01 -16.59
CA ARG A 31 -9.32 -19.70 -16.75
C ARG A 31 -8.89 -19.20 -15.38
N LYS A 32 -8.20 -20.06 -14.64
CA LYS A 32 -7.68 -19.77 -13.32
C LYS A 32 -6.71 -18.62 -13.53
N ILE A 33 -7.14 -17.41 -13.19
CA ILE A 33 -6.32 -16.22 -13.33
C ILE A 33 -5.16 -16.41 -12.35
N ASP A 34 -3.94 -16.42 -12.88
CA ASP A 34 -2.76 -16.42 -12.04
C ASP A 34 -2.62 -15.02 -11.41
N ILE A 35 -2.92 -14.95 -10.12
CA ILE A 35 -2.81 -13.74 -9.31
C ILE A 35 -1.50 -13.73 -8.50
N ALA A 36 -0.57 -14.64 -8.82
CA ALA A 36 0.80 -14.60 -8.34
C ALA A 36 1.46 -13.25 -8.65
N GLY A 37 2.05 -12.61 -7.64
CA GLY A 37 2.79 -11.35 -7.81
C GLY A 37 1.94 -10.10 -7.91
N ILE A 38 0.63 -10.19 -7.64
CA ILE A 38 -0.17 -9.00 -7.34
C ILE A 38 0.25 -8.47 -5.96
N TYR A 39 0.35 -7.15 -5.84
CA TYR A 39 0.46 -6.44 -4.57
C TYR A 39 -0.94 -6.17 -4.02
N PRO A 40 -1.54 -7.08 -3.22
CA PRO A 40 -2.84 -6.79 -2.66
C PRO A 40 -2.72 -5.57 -1.75
N PRO A 41 -3.51 -4.51 -1.95
CA PRO A 41 -3.56 -3.42 -1.00
C PRO A 41 -4.08 -3.98 0.33
N VAL A 42 -3.23 -3.98 1.36
CA VAL A 42 -3.68 -4.32 2.70
C VAL A 42 -4.55 -3.16 3.18
N THR A 43 -5.83 -3.43 3.40
CA THR A 43 -6.74 -2.44 3.94
C THR A 43 -6.32 -2.11 5.36
N THR A 44 -5.89 -0.86 5.60
CA THR A 44 -5.62 -0.36 6.95
C THR A 44 -6.95 -0.02 7.62
N PRO A 45 -7.41 -0.81 8.61
CA PRO A 45 -8.64 -0.50 9.31
C PRO A 45 -8.38 0.58 10.36
N PHE A 46 -9.37 1.45 10.55
CA PHE A 46 -9.33 2.50 11.54
C PHE A 46 -10.46 2.34 12.55
N THR A 47 -10.22 2.76 13.79
CA THR A 47 -11.23 2.87 14.84
C THR A 47 -12.16 4.06 14.55
N ALA A 48 -13.24 4.18 15.32
CA ALA A 48 -14.12 5.35 15.26
C ALA A 48 -13.41 6.68 15.58
N THR A 49 -12.25 6.63 16.25
CA THR A 49 -11.40 7.78 16.58
C THR A 49 -10.31 8.04 15.55
N ALA A 50 -10.36 7.37 14.39
CA ALA A 50 -9.36 7.46 13.32
C ALA A 50 -7.95 6.97 13.70
N GLU A 51 -7.83 6.16 14.75
CA GLU A 51 -6.59 5.46 15.08
C GLU A 51 -6.51 4.15 14.30
N VAL A 52 -5.30 3.66 14.02
CA VAL A 52 -5.13 2.36 13.34
C VAL A 52 -5.59 1.23 14.26
N ASP A 53 -6.50 0.39 13.76
CA ASP A 53 -7.01 -0.79 14.46
C ASP A 53 -6.08 -1.99 14.18
N TYR A 54 -5.09 -2.21 15.04
CA TYR A 54 -4.07 -3.25 14.83
C TYR A 54 -4.65 -4.68 14.84
N GLY A 55 -5.68 -4.95 15.64
CA GLY A 55 -6.31 -6.28 15.68
C GLY A 55 -7.00 -6.60 14.36
N LYS A 56 -7.76 -5.66 13.79
CA LYS A 56 -8.35 -5.84 12.46
C LYS A 56 -7.31 -5.87 11.35
N LEU A 57 -6.21 -5.13 11.50
CA LEU A 57 -5.11 -5.17 10.53
C LEU A 57 -4.48 -6.57 10.49
N GLU A 58 -4.24 -7.17 11.64
CA GLU A 58 -3.77 -8.55 11.78
C GLU A 58 -4.74 -9.54 11.14
N GLU A 59 -6.06 -9.38 11.39
CA GLU A 59 -7.06 -10.18 10.70
C GLU A 59 -7.03 -10.02 9.18
N ASN A 60 -6.85 -8.79 8.67
CA ASN A 60 -6.75 -8.54 7.22
C ASN A 60 -5.52 -9.24 6.63
N LEU A 61 -4.39 -9.21 7.33
CA LEU A 61 -3.17 -9.92 6.93
C LEU A 61 -3.39 -11.44 6.92
N HIS A 62 -4.05 -11.99 7.94
CA HIS A 62 -4.42 -13.41 7.95
C HIS A 62 -5.33 -13.77 6.78
N LYS A 63 -6.40 -13.00 6.55
CA LYS A 63 -7.32 -13.20 5.42
C LYS A 63 -6.57 -13.13 4.08
N LEU A 64 -5.74 -12.10 3.88
CA LEU A 64 -4.94 -11.95 2.66
C LEU A 64 -3.93 -13.10 2.50
N GLY A 65 -3.35 -13.58 3.59
CA GLY A 65 -2.45 -14.74 3.60
C GLY A 65 -3.12 -16.07 3.22
N THR A 66 -4.45 -16.17 3.25
CA THR A 66 -5.18 -17.37 2.78
C THR A 66 -5.36 -17.44 1.26
N PHE A 67 -5.18 -16.32 0.56
CA PHE A 67 -5.23 -16.31 -0.91
C PHE A 67 -3.90 -16.84 -1.49
N PRO A 68 -3.90 -17.42 -2.70
CA PRO A 68 -2.71 -17.95 -3.34
C PRO A 68 -1.81 -16.83 -3.91
N PHE A 69 -1.63 -15.74 -3.15
CA PHE A 69 -0.55 -14.80 -3.40
C PHE A 69 0.77 -15.55 -3.19
N ARG A 70 1.78 -15.27 -4.01
CA ARG A 70 3.14 -15.82 -3.84
C ARG A 70 3.88 -15.20 -2.63
N GLY A 71 3.15 -14.57 -1.71
CA GLY A 71 3.68 -13.62 -0.73
C GLY A 71 3.62 -12.18 -1.24
N ALA A 72 4.18 -11.25 -0.46
CA ALA A 72 4.48 -9.90 -0.95
C ALA A 72 5.65 -9.98 -1.95
N VAL A 73 5.52 -9.35 -3.12
CA VAL A 73 6.56 -9.40 -4.17
C VAL A 73 7.41 -8.12 -4.27
N GLY A 74 7.41 -7.30 -3.21
CA GLY A 74 8.13 -6.01 -3.08
C GLY A 74 7.40 -5.02 -2.14
N GLY A 75 7.59 -3.71 -2.32
CA GLY A 75 6.91 -2.71 -1.47
C GLY A 75 6.97 -1.26 -1.98
N VAL A 76 6.01 -0.44 -1.51
CA VAL A 76 6.00 1.03 -1.72
C VAL A 76 6.49 1.68 -0.43
N CYS A 77 7.76 2.05 -0.41
CA CYS A 77 8.44 2.45 0.83
C CYS A 77 8.75 3.95 0.84
N ALA A 78 8.25 4.68 1.83
CA ALA A 78 8.64 6.09 2.05
C ALA A 78 10.16 6.25 2.21
N LEU A 79 10.79 5.33 2.95
CA LEU A 79 12.24 5.31 3.18
C LEU A 79 13.05 5.20 1.87
N ALA A 80 12.48 4.64 0.79
CA ALA A 80 13.18 4.50 -0.48
C ALA A 80 13.50 5.84 -1.16
N ASN A 81 12.87 6.95 -0.74
CA ASN A 81 13.24 8.29 -1.22
C ASN A 81 14.66 8.71 -0.79
N VAL A 82 15.19 8.11 0.29
CA VAL A 82 16.53 8.43 0.83
C VAL A 82 17.46 7.21 0.85
N LEU A 83 16.93 6.01 1.12
CA LEU A 83 17.68 4.74 1.16
C LEU A 83 17.19 3.76 0.09
N GLY A 84 16.93 4.25 -1.13
CA GLY A 84 16.42 3.43 -2.23
C GLY A 84 17.30 2.23 -2.58
N ALA A 85 18.63 2.42 -2.61
CA ALA A 85 19.57 1.34 -2.89
C ALA A 85 19.50 0.21 -1.85
N GLN A 86 19.37 0.55 -0.57
CA GLN A 86 19.28 -0.39 0.54
C GLN A 86 17.95 -1.14 0.53
N VAL A 87 16.84 -0.46 0.21
CA VAL A 87 15.53 -1.10 0.06
C VAL A 87 15.54 -2.08 -1.11
N CYS A 88 16.10 -1.72 -2.27
CA CYS A 88 16.26 -2.64 -3.40
C CYS A 88 17.24 -3.79 -3.09
N GLN A 89 18.29 -3.54 -2.31
CA GLN A 89 19.21 -4.58 -1.86
C GLN A 89 18.50 -5.59 -0.96
N LEU A 90 17.65 -5.12 -0.04
CA LEU A 90 16.86 -5.99 0.82
C LEU A 90 15.93 -6.90 0.00
N GLU A 91 15.21 -6.35 -0.98
CA GLU A 91 14.40 -7.13 -1.91
C GLU A 91 15.24 -8.20 -2.61
N ARG A 92 16.41 -7.83 -3.13
CA ARG A 92 17.31 -8.77 -3.80
C ARG A 92 17.78 -9.89 -2.88
N LEU A 93 18.13 -9.58 -1.63
CA LEU A 93 18.54 -10.59 -0.64
C LEU A 93 17.40 -11.58 -0.36
N CYS A 94 16.16 -11.09 -0.20
CA CYS A 94 14.98 -11.94 -0.05
C CYS A 94 14.74 -12.83 -1.29
N LEU A 95 14.79 -12.26 -2.49
CA LEU A 95 14.56 -13.00 -3.75
C LEU A 95 15.63 -14.06 -4.02
N THR A 96 16.84 -13.88 -3.50
CA THR A 96 17.96 -14.81 -3.65
C THR A 96 18.11 -15.77 -2.46
N GLY A 97 17.21 -15.72 -1.48
CA GLY A 97 17.21 -16.61 -0.32
C GLY A 97 18.30 -16.33 0.72
N GLN A 98 18.94 -15.16 0.67
CA GLN A 98 19.98 -14.72 1.62
C GLN A 98 19.35 -14.16 2.89
N TRP A 99 18.61 -14.99 3.62
CA TRP A 99 17.73 -14.57 4.72
C TRP A 99 18.47 -13.94 5.90
N GLU A 100 19.67 -14.42 6.24
CA GLU A 100 20.45 -13.89 7.37
C GLU A 100 20.92 -12.45 7.09
N ASP A 101 21.43 -12.19 5.88
CA ASP A 101 21.85 -10.86 5.48
C ASP A 101 20.65 -9.93 5.23
N ALA A 102 19.55 -10.46 4.70
CA ALA A 102 18.28 -9.73 4.61
C ALA A 102 17.81 -9.28 5.99
N GLN A 103 17.86 -10.17 7.00
CA GLN A 103 17.48 -9.85 8.37
C GLN A 103 18.38 -8.76 8.97
N LYS A 104 19.71 -8.88 8.83
CA LYS A 104 20.66 -7.86 9.32
C LYS A 104 20.39 -6.48 8.69
N LEU A 105 20.18 -6.44 7.38
CA LEU A 105 19.87 -5.21 6.66
C LEU A 105 18.51 -4.65 7.10
N GLN A 106 17.48 -5.49 7.21
CA GLN A 106 16.16 -5.10 7.68
C GLN A 106 16.22 -4.48 9.07
N HIS A 107 16.95 -5.07 10.02
CA HIS A 107 17.09 -4.51 11.37
C HIS A 107 17.65 -3.08 11.37
N ARG A 108 18.67 -2.81 10.54
CA ARG A 108 19.24 -1.47 10.39
C ARG A 108 18.28 -0.47 9.74
N LEU A 109 17.27 -0.93 9.00
CA LEU A 109 16.30 -0.07 8.33
C LEU A 109 15.06 0.21 9.19
N LEU A 110 14.81 -0.56 10.27
CA LEU A 110 13.60 -0.45 11.09
C LEU A 110 13.44 0.94 11.74
N GLU A 111 14.48 1.43 12.42
CA GLU A 111 14.45 2.71 13.11
C GLU A 111 14.34 3.89 12.12
N PRO A 112 15.20 3.99 11.07
CA PRO A 112 15.03 5.00 10.02
C PRO A 112 13.66 4.98 9.36
N ASN A 113 13.13 3.79 9.05
CA ASN A 113 11.79 3.66 8.46
C ASN A 113 10.72 4.18 9.41
N THR A 114 10.79 3.82 10.69
CA THR A 114 9.84 4.26 11.72
C THR A 114 9.92 5.78 11.92
N ALA A 115 11.13 6.35 11.85
CA ALA A 115 11.38 7.78 11.96
C ALA A 115 10.63 8.57 10.87
N VAL A 116 10.82 8.20 9.59
CA VAL A 116 10.22 8.92 8.44
C VAL A 116 8.77 8.52 8.12
N THR A 117 8.16 7.62 8.90
CA THR A 117 6.76 7.20 8.72
C THR A 117 5.93 7.50 9.95
N ARG A 118 6.02 6.65 10.98
CA ARG A 118 5.14 6.71 12.16
C ARG A 118 5.49 7.86 13.10
N ARG A 119 6.78 8.14 13.33
CA ARG A 119 7.22 9.11 14.34
C ARG A 119 7.14 10.55 13.83
N PHE A 120 7.85 10.85 12.75
CA PHE A 120 8.00 12.21 12.24
C PHE A 120 7.34 12.41 10.87
N GLY A 121 6.83 11.34 10.25
CA GLY A 121 6.04 11.38 9.03
C GLY A 121 6.70 12.14 7.88
N ILE A 122 5.87 12.84 7.10
CA ILE A 122 6.31 13.59 5.92
C ILE A 122 7.32 14.70 6.27
N PRO A 123 7.15 15.50 7.36
CA PRO A 123 8.18 16.45 7.78
C PRO A 123 9.55 15.78 8.01
N GLY A 124 9.57 14.64 8.71
CA GLY A 124 10.81 13.88 8.91
C GLY A 124 11.41 13.36 7.62
N LEU A 125 10.59 12.76 6.74
CA LEU A 125 11.06 12.29 5.44
C LEU A 125 11.72 13.41 4.63
N LYS A 126 11.05 14.57 4.52
CA LYS A 126 11.57 15.72 3.78
C LYS A 126 12.85 16.26 4.41
N LYS A 127 12.93 16.33 5.73
CA LYS A 127 14.15 16.75 6.43
C LYS A 127 15.32 15.80 6.14
N THR A 128 15.08 14.49 6.15
CA THR A 128 16.09 13.50 5.78
C THR A 128 16.48 13.61 4.32
N MET A 129 15.53 13.88 3.41
CA MET A 129 15.84 14.13 2.00
C MET A 129 16.83 15.30 1.83
N ASP A 130 16.62 16.39 2.57
CA ASP A 130 17.55 17.54 2.57
C ASP A 130 18.96 17.13 3.05
N TRP A 131 19.07 16.30 4.09
CA TRP A 131 20.37 15.79 4.56
C TRP A 131 21.09 14.88 3.56
N PHE A 132 20.33 14.15 2.75
CA PHE A 132 20.85 13.26 1.70
C PHE A 132 21.13 14.00 0.38
N GLY A 133 20.97 15.33 0.34
CA GLY A 133 21.24 16.16 -0.82
C GLY A 133 20.12 16.20 -1.85
N TYR A 134 18.93 15.67 -1.53
CA TYR A 134 17.72 15.83 -2.32
C TYR A 134 16.95 17.10 -1.89
N TYR A 135 15.92 17.47 -2.64
CA TYR A 135 15.00 18.53 -2.23
C TYR A 135 13.79 17.93 -1.50
N GLY A 136 13.78 18.00 -0.18
CA GLY A 136 12.60 17.71 0.64
C GLY A 136 11.69 18.93 0.77
N GLY A 137 12.29 20.05 1.17
CA GLY A 137 11.63 21.36 1.28
C GLY A 137 10.49 21.41 2.32
N PRO A 138 9.75 22.52 2.41
CA PRO A 138 8.72 22.69 3.43
C PRO A 138 7.52 21.77 3.19
N CYS A 139 6.84 21.42 4.27
CA CYS A 139 5.51 20.81 4.21
C CYS A 139 4.44 21.87 3.96
N ARG A 140 3.34 21.48 3.31
CA ARG A 140 2.16 22.35 3.21
C ARG A 140 1.35 22.22 4.51
N ALA A 141 0.84 23.34 5.02
CA ALA A 141 -0.11 23.34 6.13
C ALA A 141 -1.29 22.38 5.87
N PRO A 142 -1.78 21.65 6.90
CA PRO A 142 -1.52 21.87 8.33
C PRO A 142 -0.24 21.21 8.87
N LEU A 143 0.53 20.50 8.04
CA LEU A 143 1.80 19.91 8.47
C LEU A 143 2.83 21.00 8.74
N GLN A 144 3.51 20.88 9.88
CA GLN A 144 4.53 21.82 10.34
C GLN A 144 5.93 21.21 10.18
N GLU A 145 6.94 22.06 10.30
CA GLU A 145 8.34 21.64 10.41
C GLU A 145 8.56 20.90 11.73
N LEU A 146 9.65 20.13 11.80
CA LEU A 146 10.03 19.43 13.03
C LEU A 146 10.56 20.42 14.07
N SER A 147 10.31 20.12 15.34
CA SER A 147 10.97 20.82 16.42
C SER A 147 12.47 20.48 16.43
N PRO A 148 13.35 21.34 16.97
CA PRO A 148 14.78 21.03 17.06
C PRO A 148 15.07 19.70 17.79
N THR A 149 14.26 19.36 18.80
CA THR A 149 14.36 18.10 19.54
C THR A 149 14.00 16.90 18.66
N ASP A 150 12.95 17.02 17.85
CA ASP A 150 12.52 15.96 16.93
C ASP A 150 13.51 15.78 15.78
N GLU A 151 14.10 16.87 15.28
CA GLU A 151 15.18 16.81 14.28
C GLU A 151 16.41 16.06 14.80
N GLU A 152 16.81 16.32 16.05
CA GLU A 152 17.95 15.61 16.65
C GLU A 152 17.64 14.12 16.87
N ALA A 153 16.42 13.79 17.33
CA ALA A 153 15.99 12.41 17.48
C ALA A 153 15.92 11.69 16.11
N LEU A 154 15.41 12.35 15.07
CA LEU A 154 15.43 11.84 13.70
C LEU A 154 16.87 11.62 13.22
N ARG A 155 17.78 12.54 13.50
CA ARG A 155 19.19 12.41 13.12
C ARG A 155 19.83 11.21 13.80
N LEU A 156 19.56 11.02 15.09
CA LEU A 156 20.06 9.89 15.88
C LEU A 156 19.60 8.53 15.33
N ASP A 157 18.34 8.41 14.91
CA ASP A 157 17.79 7.19 14.32
C ASP A 157 18.56 6.78 13.04
N PHE A 158 19.03 7.75 12.25
CA PHE A 158 19.83 7.48 11.04
C PHE A 158 21.31 7.21 11.34
N THR A 159 21.93 7.99 12.22
CA THR A 159 23.37 7.87 12.53
C THR A 159 23.68 6.59 13.30
N THR A 160 22.86 6.22 14.29
CA THR A 160 23.05 4.99 15.08
C THR A 160 22.98 3.73 14.22
N ASN A 161 22.22 3.78 13.12
CA ASN A 161 22.08 2.70 12.16
C ASN A 161 23.08 2.79 10.99
N GLY A 162 23.96 3.80 10.98
CA GLY A 162 25.03 3.96 10.00
C GLY A 162 24.55 4.42 8.62
N TRP A 163 23.56 5.32 8.57
CA TRP A 163 23.01 5.86 7.33
C TRP A 163 23.27 7.35 7.12
N LEU A 164 23.75 8.04 8.15
CA LEU A 164 24.15 9.45 8.14
C LEU A 164 25.42 9.60 9.00
#